data_AF-N6V1F5-F1
#
_entry.id   AF-N6V1F5-F1
#
_cell.length_a   1.000
_cell.length_b   1.000
_cell.length_c   1.000
_cell.angle_alpha   90.00
_cell.angle_beta   90.00
_cell.angle_gamma   90.00
#
_symmetry.space_group_name_H-M   'P 1'
#
loop_
_entity.id
_entity.type
_entity.pdbx_description
1 polymer ?
#
loop_
_entity_poly.entity_id
_entity_poly.type
_entity_poly.pdbx_seq_one_letter_code
_entity_poly.pdbx_strand_id
1 'polypeptide(L)'
;MDIKTLIFSILILIIVMFSGMQILDFVKKSFYDGEFSINNSKEVIVKLKIGEFANNSKVNITVEDVMIVDTLKGNMGYRKIKNNETFVIVKIKAKNLQDKKPYQISNMDFTLLDENGKSYDAEMNVLDIKNALVIEAIPPKKSYEGYIIYKVPKDIKVIKIEYDFKNLNNLFDNYKAIWEVNVSDIPHLKYLSLS
;
A
#
# COMPACT_ATOMS: atom_id res chain seq x y z
N MET A 1 -13.31 -4.51 -61.33
CA MET A 1 -12.13 -4.03 -60.59
C MET A 1 -10.95 -4.17 -61.52
N ASP A 2 -10.23 -3.07 -61.79
CA ASP A 2 -9.20 -3.06 -62.82
C ASP A 2 -7.95 -3.83 -62.35
N ILE A 3 -7.21 -4.45 -63.27
CA ILE A 3 -6.04 -5.28 -62.93
C ILE A 3 -5.00 -4.47 -62.12
N LYS A 4 -4.88 -3.18 -62.42
CA LYS A 4 -4.02 -2.24 -61.68
C LYS A 4 -4.47 -2.07 -60.23
N THR A 5 -5.78 -2.05 -59.98
CA THR A 5 -6.35 -1.92 -58.64
C THR A 5 -6.15 -3.19 -57.81
N LEU A 6 -6.24 -4.37 -58.45
CA LEU A 6 -5.96 -5.67 -57.81
C LEU A 6 -4.48 -5.81 -57.44
N ILE A 7 -3.55 -5.41 -58.32
CA ILE A 7 -2.11 -5.47 -58.05
C ILE A 7 -1.74 -4.53 -56.89
N PHE A 8 -2.33 -3.33 -56.84
CA PHE A 8 -2.04 -2.35 -55.80
C PHE A 8 -2.53 -2.81 -54.41
N SER A 9 -3.71 -3.44 -54.33
CA SER A 9 -4.22 -3.96 -53.06
C SER A 9 -3.43 -5.16 -52.54
N ILE A 10 -2.95 -6.04 -53.42
CA ILE A 10 -2.04 -7.14 -53.05
C ILE A 10 -0.71 -6.58 -52.51
N LEU A 11 -0.17 -5.52 -53.12
CA LEU A 11 1.09 -4.91 -52.67
C LEU A 11 0.96 -4.29 -51.27
N ILE A 12 -0.15 -3.61 -50.99
CA ILE A 12 -0.44 -3.06 -49.65
C ILE A 12 -0.55 -4.17 -48.61
N LEU A 13 -1.23 -5.28 -48.95
CA LEU A 13 -1.39 -6.40 -48.02
C LEU A 13 -0.03 -7.01 -47.65
N ILE A 14 0.87 -7.15 -48.62
CA ILE A 14 2.24 -7.66 -48.40
C ILE A 14 3.03 -6.71 -47.49
N ILE A 15 2.95 -5.40 -47.72
CA ILE A 15 3.62 -4.40 -46.88
C ILE A 15 3.10 -4.47 -45.44
N VAL A 16 1.78 -4.54 -45.26
CA VAL A 16 1.15 -4.65 -43.92
C VAL A 16 1.59 -5.93 -43.21
N MET A 17 1.64 -7.06 -43.90
CA MET A 17 2.13 -8.31 -43.32
C MET A 17 3.62 -8.26 -42.96
N PHE A 18 4.46 -7.63 -43.78
CA PHE A 18 5.88 -7.44 -43.47
C PHE A 18 6.10 -6.52 -42.26
N SER A 19 5.34 -5.44 -42.14
CA SER A 19 5.39 -4.57 -40.95
C SER A 19 4.85 -5.27 -39.70
N GLY A 20 3.84 -6.12 -39.83
CA GLY A 20 3.31 -6.92 -38.72
C GLY A 20 4.32 -7.94 -38.19
N MET A 21 5.07 -8.59 -39.09
CA MET A 21 6.13 -9.54 -38.70
C MET A 21 7.30 -8.86 -37.99
N GLN A 22 7.72 -7.67 -38.43
CA GLN A 22 8.79 -6.92 -37.76
C GLN A 22 8.38 -6.42 -36.37
N ILE A 23 7.11 -6.05 -36.18
CA ILE A 23 6.58 -5.70 -34.85
C ILE A 23 6.52 -6.94 -33.97
N LEU A 24 6.14 -8.11 -34.51
CA LEU A 24 6.14 -9.35 -33.73
C LEU A 24 7.55 -9.76 -33.32
N ASP A 25 8.56 -9.62 -34.19
CA ASP A 25 9.96 -9.88 -33.85
C ASP A 25 10.50 -8.85 -32.85
N PHE A 26 10.10 -7.58 -32.94
CA PHE A 26 10.44 -6.56 -31.95
C PHE A 26 9.83 -6.86 -30.57
N VAL A 27 8.57 -7.28 -30.53
CA VAL A 27 7.88 -7.70 -29.29
C VAL A 27 8.47 -9.00 -28.76
N LYS A 28 8.74 -9.99 -29.60
CA LYS A 28 9.34 -11.26 -29.17
C LYS A 28 10.77 -11.05 -28.67
N LYS A 29 11.55 -10.17 -29.31
CA LYS A 29 12.89 -9.77 -28.85
C LYS A 29 12.84 -8.94 -27.56
N SER A 30 11.83 -8.10 -27.35
CA SER A 30 11.66 -7.37 -26.09
C SER A 30 11.20 -8.25 -24.93
N PHE A 31 10.57 -9.41 -25.21
CA PHE A 31 10.11 -10.34 -24.18
C PHE A 31 11.00 -11.58 -23.96
N TYR A 32 11.78 -12.04 -24.95
CA TYR A 32 12.51 -13.32 -24.87
C TYR A 32 14.05 -13.22 -24.96
N ASP A 33 14.61 -12.16 -25.57
CA ASP A 33 16.08 -12.00 -25.71
C ASP A 33 16.65 -10.90 -24.80
N GLY A 34 15.79 -10.25 -24.02
CA GLY A 34 16.24 -9.57 -22.84
C GLY A 34 16.63 -10.62 -21.82
N GLU A 35 17.92 -10.87 -21.67
CA GLU A 35 18.46 -11.04 -20.32
C GLU A 35 18.03 -9.79 -19.54
N PHE A 36 16.81 -9.82 -19.00
CA PHE A 36 16.51 -9.16 -17.75
C PHE A 36 17.46 -9.83 -16.76
N SER A 37 18.68 -9.31 -16.72
CA SER A 37 19.29 -9.08 -15.43
C SER A 37 18.25 -8.26 -14.67
N ILE A 38 17.39 -8.99 -13.96
CA ILE A 38 16.77 -8.50 -12.75
C ILE A 38 17.99 -8.16 -11.91
N ASN A 39 18.49 -6.94 -12.09
CA ASN A 39 19.24 -6.28 -11.05
C ASN A 39 18.31 -6.42 -9.87
N ASN A 40 18.66 -7.33 -8.97
CA ASN A 40 18.05 -7.51 -7.67
C ASN A 40 18.09 -6.14 -7.02
N SER A 41 17.08 -5.32 -7.29
CA SER A 41 16.91 -4.02 -6.67
C SER A 41 16.57 -4.35 -5.23
N LYS A 42 17.63 -4.37 -4.42
CA LYS A 42 17.62 -4.81 -3.04
C LYS A 42 16.53 -4.01 -2.33
N GLU A 43 15.47 -4.69 -1.89
CA GLU A 43 14.43 -4.07 -1.09
C GLU A 43 15.09 -3.40 0.11
N VAL A 44 14.90 -2.10 0.25
CA VAL A 44 15.45 -1.33 1.35
C VAL A 44 14.41 -1.32 2.45
N ILE A 45 14.60 -2.22 3.42
CA ILE A 45 13.73 -2.35 4.59
C ILE A 45 14.34 -1.57 5.75
N VAL A 46 13.58 -0.62 6.28
CA VAL A 46 13.94 0.11 7.51
C VAL A 46 13.07 -0.39 8.65
N LYS A 47 13.72 -0.91 9.69
CA LYS A 47 13.06 -1.35 10.92
C LYS A 47 13.04 -0.21 11.93
N LEU A 48 11.87 0.04 12.49
CA LEU A 48 11.57 1.18 13.35
C LEU A 48 10.82 0.73 14.61
N LYS A 49 10.92 1.53 15.66
CA LYS A 49 10.08 1.44 16.85
C LYS A 49 8.88 2.38 16.72
N ILE A 50 7.81 2.06 17.45
CA ILE A 50 6.65 2.97 17.57
C ILE A 50 7.12 4.37 18.04
N GLY A 51 6.63 5.40 17.37
CA GLY A 51 7.04 6.80 17.54
C GLY A 51 8.18 7.27 16.64
N GLU A 52 8.97 6.35 16.05
CA GLU A 52 9.99 6.71 15.07
C GLU A 52 9.35 6.94 13.68
N PHE A 53 9.95 7.83 12.89
CA PHE A 53 9.43 8.14 11.55
C PHE A 53 10.29 7.52 10.45
N ALA A 54 9.62 7.08 9.39
CA ALA A 54 10.24 6.80 8.10
C ALA A 54 10.01 8.00 7.18
N ASN A 55 10.94 8.27 6.26
CA ASN A 55 10.74 9.29 5.27
C ASN A 55 11.32 8.94 3.90
N ASN A 56 10.81 9.65 2.91
CA ASN A 56 11.48 9.80 1.62
C ASN A 56 11.41 11.28 1.20
N SER A 57 11.72 11.58 -0.05
CA SER A 57 11.67 12.96 -0.58
C SER A 57 10.26 13.58 -0.63
N LYS A 58 9.19 12.78 -0.47
CA LYS A 58 7.79 13.19 -0.65
C LYS A 58 7.00 13.22 0.66
N VAL A 59 7.26 12.31 1.60
CA VAL A 59 6.44 12.16 2.80
C VAL A 59 7.28 11.70 4.01
N ASN A 60 6.88 12.13 5.20
CA ASN A 60 7.24 11.48 6.47
C ASN A 60 6.04 10.69 6.98
N ILE A 61 6.24 9.44 7.39
CA ILE A 61 5.23 8.57 8.00
C ILE A 61 5.70 8.16 9.39
N THR A 62 4.79 8.14 10.35
CA THR A 62 5.04 7.72 11.73
C THR A 62 3.87 6.87 12.18
N VAL A 63 4.15 5.71 12.77
CA VAL A 63 3.20 5.01 13.65
C VAL A 63 3.37 5.61 15.03
N GLU A 64 2.44 6.46 15.46
CA GLU A 64 2.55 7.18 16.73
C GLU A 64 2.20 6.29 17.91
N ASP A 65 1.19 5.44 17.75
CA ASP A 65 0.66 4.61 18.83
C ASP A 65 -0.05 3.37 18.26
N VAL A 66 -0.15 2.33 19.09
CA VAL A 66 -0.90 1.11 18.79
C VAL A 66 -1.72 0.75 20.01
N MET A 67 -2.97 0.35 19.80
CA MET A 67 -3.88 -0.07 20.87
C MET A 67 -4.58 -1.35 20.46
N ILE A 68 -4.87 -2.22 21.44
CA ILE A 68 -5.74 -3.38 21.24
C ILE A 68 -7.08 -3.09 21.90
N VAL A 69 -8.18 -3.31 21.17
CA VAL A 69 -9.53 -3.05 21.67
C VAL A 69 -10.50 -4.20 21.38
N ASP A 70 -11.28 -4.58 22.38
CA ASP A 70 -12.31 -5.63 22.20
C ASP A 70 -13.60 -5.08 21.58
N THR A 71 -13.90 -3.81 21.82
CA THR A 71 -15.11 -3.15 21.33
C THR A 71 -14.79 -1.73 20.88
N LEU A 72 -15.17 -1.43 19.64
CA LEU A 72 -14.97 -0.13 19.04
C LEU A 72 -16.31 0.58 18.86
N LYS A 73 -16.43 1.84 19.26
CA LYS A 73 -17.62 2.65 18.97
C LYS A 73 -17.36 3.57 17.78
N GLY A 74 -18.19 3.42 16.76
CA GLY A 74 -18.34 4.39 15.68
C GLY A 74 -19.62 5.22 15.86
N ASN A 75 -19.86 6.12 14.91
CA ASN A 75 -21.05 6.97 14.84
C ASN A 75 -22.35 6.16 14.68
N MET A 76 -22.28 4.97 14.09
CA MET A 76 -23.42 4.06 13.91
C MET A 76 -23.62 3.07 15.07
N GLY A 77 -22.83 3.19 16.14
CA GLY A 77 -22.96 2.35 17.34
C GLY A 77 -21.71 1.53 17.64
N TYR A 78 -21.91 0.44 18.39
CA TYR A 78 -20.82 -0.42 18.85
C TYR A 78 -20.56 -1.56 17.88
N ARG A 79 -19.29 -1.78 17.59
CA ARG A 79 -18.77 -2.92 16.84
C ARG A 79 -18.10 -3.86 17.83
N LYS A 80 -18.76 -4.98 18.08
CA LYS A 80 -18.23 -6.06 18.88
C LYS A 80 -17.69 -7.15 17.94
N ILE A 81 -16.47 -7.59 18.20
CA ILE A 81 -15.82 -8.65 17.43
C ILE A 81 -16.09 -10.03 18.04
N LYS A 82 -15.80 -11.10 17.30
CA LYS A 82 -15.95 -12.48 17.78
C LYS A 82 -15.02 -12.75 18.97
N ASN A 83 -15.36 -13.73 19.79
CA ASN A 83 -14.64 -13.99 21.05
C ASN A 83 -13.13 -14.29 20.87
N ASN A 84 -12.71 -14.80 19.71
CA ASN A 84 -11.33 -15.20 19.40
C ASN A 84 -10.54 -14.12 18.63
N GLU A 85 -11.15 -12.99 18.32
CA GLU A 85 -10.53 -11.90 17.57
C GLU A 85 -10.48 -10.64 18.44
N THR A 86 -9.62 -9.70 18.09
CA THR A 86 -9.56 -8.36 18.67
C THR A 86 -9.28 -7.33 17.58
N PHE A 87 -9.52 -6.06 17.88
CA PHE A 87 -9.13 -4.99 16.98
C PHE A 87 -7.76 -4.47 17.37
N VAL A 88 -6.90 -4.27 16.37
CA VAL A 88 -5.68 -3.47 16.52
C VAL A 88 -5.94 -2.11 15.88
N ILE A 89 -5.77 -1.06 16.67
CA ILE A 89 -5.92 0.34 16.25
C ILE A 89 -4.54 0.96 16.17
N VAL A 90 -4.13 1.35 14.97
CA VAL A 90 -2.83 1.96 14.71
C VAL A 90 -3.04 3.45 14.47
N LYS A 91 -2.54 4.29 15.38
CA LYS A 91 -2.54 5.73 15.18
C LYS A 91 -1.35 6.11 14.31
N ILE A 92 -1.62 6.79 13.21
CA ILE A 92 -0.58 7.24 12.28
C ILE A 92 -0.54 8.75 12.17
N LYS A 93 0.64 9.24 11.78
CA LYS A 93 0.85 10.60 11.32
C LYS A 93 1.60 10.59 10.01
N ALA A 94 1.10 11.35 9.05
CA ALA A 94 1.72 11.52 7.74
C ALA A 94 1.93 13.01 7.46
N LYS A 95 3.10 13.41 6.98
CA LYS A 95 3.40 14.79 6.59
C LYS A 95 3.86 14.84 5.14
N ASN A 96 3.13 15.57 4.32
CA ASN A 96 3.52 15.81 2.94
C ASN A 96 4.68 16.82 2.91
N LEU A 97 5.82 16.41 2.37
CA LEU A 97 7.01 17.25 2.22
C LEU A 97 7.04 18.02 0.90
N GLN A 98 6.16 17.72 -0.04
CA GLN A 98 6.13 18.36 -1.34
C GLN A 98 5.66 19.82 -1.24
N ASP A 99 6.13 20.66 -2.16
CA ASP A 99 5.78 22.10 -2.21
C ASP A 99 4.47 22.38 -2.95
N LYS A 100 4.14 21.55 -3.97
CA LYS A 100 3.07 21.89 -4.93
C LYS A 100 2.02 20.82 -5.12
N LYS A 101 2.30 19.56 -4.76
CA LYS A 101 1.41 18.43 -5.03
C LYS A 101 0.87 17.82 -3.73
N PRO A 102 -0.42 17.45 -3.68
CA PRO A 102 -0.91 16.64 -2.59
C PRO A 102 -0.20 15.27 -2.59
N TYR A 103 -0.11 14.65 -1.42
CA TYR A 103 0.34 13.27 -1.27
C TYR A 103 -0.87 12.40 -0.96
N GLN A 104 -1.13 11.39 -1.78
CA GLN A 104 -2.21 10.45 -1.53
C GLN A 104 -1.71 9.35 -0.60
N ILE A 105 -2.50 9.04 0.42
CA ILE A 105 -2.25 7.94 1.34
C ILE A 105 -3.54 7.16 1.52
N SER A 106 -3.44 5.84 1.59
CA SER A 106 -4.57 4.94 1.83
C SER A 106 -4.24 3.97 2.94
N ASN A 107 -5.26 3.46 3.64
CA ASN A 107 -5.09 2.33 4.54
C ASN A 107 -4.57 1.08 3.82
N MET A 108 -4.80 0.94 2.51
CA MET A 108 -4.26 -0.15 1.69
C MET A 108 -2.76 -0.05 1.41
N ASP A 109 -2.13 1.08 1.76
CA ASP A 109 -0.67 1.21 1.70
C ASP A 109 0.00 0.61 2.96
N PHE A 110 -0.81 0.17 3.94
CA PHE A 110 -0.35 -0.40 5.20
C PHE A 110 -0.80 -1.84 5.37
N THR A 111 0.14 -2.70 5.76
CA THR A 111 -0.13 -4.11 6.06
C THR A 111 0.26 -4.41 7.49
N LEU A 112 -0.59 -5.12 8.22
CA LEU A 112 -0.21 -5.67 9.53
C LEU A 112 0.26 -7.11 9.34
N LEU A 113 1.42 -7.45 9.90
CA LEU A 113 1.95 -8.81 9.97
C LEU A 113 2.07 -9.26 11.43
N ASP A 114 1.82 -10.55 11.68
CA ASP A 114 2.12 -11.19 12.97
C ASP A 114 3.55 -11.77 13.04
N GLU A 115 3.89 -12.44 14.15
CA GLU A 115 5.20 -13.08 14.34
C GLU A 115 5.52 -14.17 13.29
N ASN A 116 4.49 -14.77 12.68
CA ASN A 116 4.63 -15.82 11.67
C ASN A 116 4.66 -15.24 10.24
N GLY A 117 4.57 -13.91 10.10
CA GLY A 117 4.53 -13.22 8.82
C GLY A 117 3.19 -13.33 8.11
N LYS A 118 2.11 -13.75 8.80
CA LYS A 118 0.77 -13.75 8.23
C LYS A 118 0.27 -12.31 8.16
N SER A 119 -0.28 -11.94 7.01
CA SER A 119 -0.80 -10.59 6.74
C SER A 119 -2.27 -10.43 7.09
N TYR A 120 -2.61 -9.22 7.52
CA TYR A 120 -3.96 -8.79 7.84
C TYR A 120 -4.24 -7.46 7.14
N ASP A 121 -5.33 -7.43 6.39
CA ASP A 121 -5.77 -6.24 5.68
C ASP A 121 -6.46 -5.26 6.63
N ALA A 122 -6.34 -3.96 6.31
CA ALA A 122 -7.07 -2.93 7.03
C ALA A 122 -8.59 -3.06 6.79
N GLU A 123 -9.37 -2.80 7.82
CA GLU A 123 -10.82 -2.78 7.75
C GLU A 123 -11.31 -1.67 6.81
N MET A 124 -12.05 -2.05 5.77
CA MET A 124 -12.59 -1.08 4.80
C MET A 124 -13.88 -0.42 5.29
N ASN A 125 -14.66 -1.12 6.10
CA ASN A 125 -15.95 -0.63 6.57
C ASN A 125 -15.81 0.32 7.76
N VAL A 126 -14.91 1.31 7.72
CA VAL A 126 -14.59 2.19 8.86
C VAL A 126 -15.12 3.62 8.73
N LEU A 127 -16.02 3.86 7.77
CA LEU A 127 -16.57 5.20 7.45
C LEU A 127 -17.37 5.84 8.60
N ASP A 128 -17.88 5.04 9.53
CA ASP A 128 -18.56 5.51 10.73
C ASP A 128 -17.58 5.87 11.86
N ILE A 129 -16.28 5.61 11.70
CA ILE A 129 -15.26 5.89 12.71
C ILE A 129 -14.52 7.16 12.32
N LYS A 130 -14.54 8.15 13.21
CA LYS A 130 -13.93 9.46 12.94
C LYS A 130 -12.42 9.32 12.75
N ASN A 131 -11.90 10.00 11.74
CA ASN A 131 -10.48 10.01 11.37
C ASN A 131 -9.90 8.60 11.08
N ALA A 132 -10.73 7.60 10.82
CA ALA A 132 -10.24 6.36 10.23
C ALA A 132 -9.72 6.64 8.82
N LEU A 133 -8.51 6.20 8.51
CA LEU A 133 -7.94 6.34 7.19
C LEU A 133 -8.62 5.36 6.24
N VAL A 134 -9.15 5.88 5.14
CA VAL A 134 -9.54 5.09 3.97
C VAL A 134 -8.66 5.51 2.80
N ILE A 135 -8.85 6.74 2.33
CA ILE A 135 -8.00 7.42 1.37
C ILE A 135 -7.99 8.89 1.75
N GLU A 136 -6.81 9.51 1.82
CA GLU A 136 -6.64 10.92 2.13
C GLU A 136 -5.66 11.58 1.16
N ALA A 137 -5.94 12.83 0.77
CA ALA A 137 -5.06 13.64 -0.06
C ALA A 137 -4.45 14.76 0.79
N ILE A 138 -3.26 14.52 1.34
CA ILE A 138 -2.58 15.45 2.25
C ILE A 138 -2.07 16.66 1.45
N PRO A 139 -2.54 17.89 1.70
CA PRO A 139 -2.08 19.07 0.97
C PRO A 139 -0.57 19.32 1.14
N PRO A 140 0.08 20.04 0.21
CA PRO A 140 1.49 20.40 0.32
C PRO A 140 1.85 21.00 1.69
N LYS A 141 2.95 20.52 2.28
CA LYS A 141 3.45 20.94 3.60
C LYS A 141 2.49 20.73 4.79
N LYS A 142 1.37 20.05 4.60
CA LYS A 142 0.41 19.73 5.67
C LYS A 142 0.63 18.32 6.21
N SER A 143 -0.03 18.05 7.33
CA SER A 143 -0.04 16.76 7.99
C SER A 143 -1.44 16.20 8.10
N TYR A 144 -1.52 14.88 8.12
CA TYR A 144 -2.68 14.09 8.46
C TYR A 144 -2.38 13.28 9.73
N GLU A 145 -3.38 13.16 10.60
CA GLU A 145 -3.37 12.28 11.76
C GLU A 145 -4.66 11.47 11.75
N GLY A 146 -4.55 10.17 11.93
CA GLY A 146 -5.70 9.28 11.84
C GLY A 146 -5.40 7.86 12.30
N TYR A 147 -6.36 6.98 12.06
CA TYR A 147 -6.33 5.61 12.57
C TYR A 147 -6.47 4.59 11.45
N ILE A 148 -5.70 3.51 11.54
CA ILE A 148 -5.89 2.31 10.73
C ILE A 148 -6.35 1.20 11.67
N ILE A 149 -7.30 0.38 11.21
CA ILE A 149 -7.98 -0.59 12.05
C ILE A 149 -7.83 -1.95 11.40
N TYR A 150 -7.40 -2.93 12.19
CA TYR A 150 -7.25 -4.32 11.76
C TYR A 150 -8.07 -5.23 12.66
N LYS A 151 -8.50 -6.37 12.13
CA LYS A 151 -9.01 -7.50 12.92
C LYS A 151 -8.00 -8.62 12.91
N VAL A 152 -7.61 -9.07 14.09
CA VAL A 152 -6.59 -10.10 14.27
C VAL A 152 -7.02 -11.13 15.33
N PRO A 153 -6.47 -12.36 15.30
CA PRO A 153 -6.59 -13.31 16.39
C PRO A 153 -6.03 -12.74 17.70
N LYS A 154 -6.60 -13.14 18.85
CA LYS A 154 -6.14 -12.65 20.17
C LYS A 154 -4.78 -13.22 20.62
N ASP A 155 -4.30 -14.28 19.99
CA ASP A 155 -3.12 -15.03 20.39
C ASP A 155 -1.82 -14.56 19.71
N ILE A 156 -1.89 -13.53 18.86
CA ILE A 156 -0.69 -12.91 18.26
C ILE A 156 0.22 -12.33 19.35
N LYS A 157 1.53 -12.41 19.13
CA LYS A 157 2.54 -11.99 20.12
C LYS A 157 3.32 -10.76 19.68
N VAL A 158 3.50 -10.60 18.38
CA VAL A 158 4.23 -9.48 17.79
C VAL A 158 3.37 -8.88 16.70
N ILE A 159 3.35 -7.55 16.64
CA ILE A 159 2.72 -6.80 15.56
C ILE A 159 3.81 -6.08 14.79
N LYS A 160 3.79 -6.24 13.47
CA LYS A 160 4.61 -5.47 12.53
C LYS A 160 3.70 -4.69 11.61
N ILE A 161 3.77 -3.37 11.65
CA ILE A 161 3.07 -2.50 10.70
C ILE A 161 4.05 -2.21 9.55
N GLU A 162 3.72 -2.65 8.35
CA GLU A 162 4.47 -2.32 7.15
C GLU A 162 3.83 -1.14 6.41
N TYR A 163 4.66 -0.23 5.91
CA TYR A 163 4.24 0.79 4.93
C TYR A 163 5.14 0.72 3.71
N ASP A 164 4.52 0.58 2.54
CA ASP A 164 5.20 0.55 1.25
C ASP A 164 5.20 1.95 0.62
N PHE A 165 6.40 2.52 0.44
CA PHE A 165 6.55 3.78 -0.26
C PHE A 165 6.47 3.53 -1.77
N LYS A 166 5.25 3.44 -2.29
CA LYS A 166 4.98 3.33 -3.74
C LYS A 166 5.64 4.49 -4.49
N ASN A 167 6.75 4.21 -5.17
CA ASN A 167 7.37 5.16 -6.07
C ASN A 167 6.91 4.91 -7.51
N LEU A 168 5.78 5.51 -7.90
CA LEU A 168 5.31 5.44 -9.30
C LEU A 168 6.34 5.94 -10.32
N ASN A 169 7.38 6.66 -9.89
CA ASN A 169 8.44 7.17 -10.76
C ASN A 169 9.68 6.25 -10.81
N ASN A 170 9.84 5.31 -9.88
CA ASN A 170 10.89 4.28 -9.89
C ASN A 170 10.26 2.95 -9.46
N LEU A 171 9.80 2.16 -10.43
CA LEU A 171 9.28 0.80 -10.22
C LEU A 171 10.30 -0.18 -9.61
N PHE A 172 11.54 0.26 -9.40
CA PHE A 172 12.66 -0.54 -8.93
C PHE A 172 13.18 -0.09 -7.54
N ASP A 173 12.66 1.00 -6.96
CA ASP A 173 13.02 1.39 -5.60
C ASP A 173 11.93 0.93 -4.63
N ASN A 174 12.04 -0.31 -4.17
CA ASN A 174 11.17 -0.87 -3.12
C ASN A 174 11.71 -0.45 -1.75
N TYR A 175 11.24 0.69 -1.25
CA TYR A 175 11.54 1.19 0.09
C TYR A 175 10.36 0.89 1.01
N LYS A 176 10.61 0.12 2.07
CA LYS A 176 9.59 -0.31 3.03
C LYS A 176 10.00 0.09 4.44
N ALA A 177 9.05 0.61 5.21
CA ALA A 177 9.21 0.82 6.64
C ALA A 177 8.41 -0.22 7.42
N ILE A 178 9.02 -0.76 8.47
CA ILE A 178 8.38 -1.74 9.35
C ILE A 178 8.51 -1.25 10.79
N TRP A 179 7.38 -1.01 11.44
CA TRP A 179 7.30 -0.73 12.87
C TRP A 179 6.93 -2.00 13.62
N GLU A 180 7.77 -2.41 14.58
CA GLU A 180 7.59 -3.65 15.33
C GLU A 180 7.35 -3.36 16.82
N VAL A 181 6.38 -4.07 17.42
CA VAL A 181 6.05 -3.97 18.84
C VAL A 181 5.52 -5.30 19.37
N ASN A 182 5.89 -5.67 20.60
CA ASN A 182 5.31 -6.85 21.26
C ASN A 182 3.93 -6.51 21.78
N VAL A 183 2.99 -7.44 21.63
CA VAL A 183 1.61 -7.29 22.11
C VAL A 183 1.53 -7.08 23.62
N SER A 184 2.48 -7.63 24.39
CA SER A 184 2.57 -7.41 25.84
C SER A 184 2.82 -5.95 26.23
N ASP A 185 3.38 -5.16 25.31
CA ASP A 185 3.78 -3.77 25.55
C ASP A 185 2.68 -2.79 25.11
N ILE A 186 1.61 -3.30 24.50
CA ILE A 186 0.51 -2.52 23.92
C ILE A 186 -0.64 -2.43 24.93
N PRO A 187 -1.23 -1.24 25.15
CA PRO A 187 -2.40 -1.11 26.00
C PRO A 187 -3.59 -1.90 25.44
N HIS A 188 -4.12 -2.81 26.24
CA HIS A 188 -5.37 -3.53 25.95
C HIS A 188 -6.53 -2.82 26.63
N LEU A 189 -7.41 -2.25 25.82
CA LEU A 189 -8.58 -1.52 26.27
C LEU A 189 -9.82 -2.38 26.03
N LYS A 190 -10.70 -2.46 27.02
CA LYS A 190 -12.01 -3.12 26.86
C LYS A 190 -12.87 -2.37 25.83
N TYR A 191 -12.68 -1.07 25.73
CA TYR A 191 -13.54 -0.17 24.97
C TYR A 191 -12.77 1.08 24.51
N LEU A 192 -13.00 1.48 23.25
CA LEU A 192 -12.49 2.74 22.71
C LEU A 192 -13.58 3.48 21.91
N SER A 193 -13.67 4.78 22.15
CA SER A 193 -14.53 5.72 21.41
C SER A 193 -13.65 6.66 20.60
N LEU A 194 -13.69 6.52 19.27
CA LEU A 194 -13.04 7.44 18.35
C LEU A 194 -14.10 8.44 17.85
N SER A 195 -14.48 9.37 18.73
CA SER A 195 -15.54 10.38 18.52
C SER A 195 -15.02 11.80 18.37
#